data_AF-A0A919MLB1-F1
#
_entry.id   AF-A0A919MLB1-F1
#
_cell.length_a   1.000
_cell.length_b   1.000
_cell.length_c   1.000
_cell.angle_alpha   90.00
_cell.angle_beta   90.00
_cell.angle_gamma   90.00
#
_symmetry.space_group_name_H-M   'P 1'
#
loop_
_entity.id
_entity.type
_entity.pdbx_description
1 polymer ?
#
loop_
_entity_poly.entity_id
_entity_poly.type
_entity_poly.pdbx_seq_one_letter_code
_entity_poly.pdbx_strand_id
1 'polypeptide(L)'
;MRAEAAMRTRRGWQPWVVDLALLAGFVALTVVLASGHLLALDERVAGWAGEHRPTPLYVLLRILNYLGQGGQVLMPVALVLAALVAWRRQSVRPLLVFAAAFVLTYVTIGPLKIWLDRAAPAFDGPDRLVLFNPYAAGTEAMSYPSGHVANALAWYGVIAVLLNALLRSLDRPVLAPRVYAALRILPPAIVFVTTTWLTFHWITDSVAGLLLGLILTRLLSRVPWDAIPLPRLPRGAERPAGL
;
A
#
# COMPACT_ATOMS: atom_id res chain seq x y z
N MET A 1 24.31 -13.87 -24.33
CA MET A 1 24.87 -12.50 -24.54
C MET A 1 23.87 -11.47 -25.08
N ARG A 2 23.34 -11.55 -26.31
CA ARG A 2 22.41 -10.50 -26.83
C ARG A 2 21.02 -10.48 -26.17
N ALA A 3 20.51 -11.63 -25.73
CA ALA A 3 19.22 -11.72 -25.01
C ALA A 3 19.28 -11.20 -23.55
N GLU A 4 20.42 -11.38 -22.86
CA GLU A 4 20.63 -10.84 -21.50
C GLU A 4 20.80 -9.32 -21.51
N ALA A 5 21.42 -8.76 -22.56
CA ALA A 5 21.50 -7.32 -22.77
C ALA A 5 20.12 -6.70 -23.05
N ALA A 6 19.25 -7.40 -23.79
CA ALA A 6 17.87 -6.96 -24.05
C ALA A 6 16.93 -7.08 -22.83
N MET A 7 17.24 -7.95 -21.87
CA MET A 7 16.52 -8.04 -20.59
C MET A 7 16.98 -6.97 -19.59
N ARG A 8 18.26 -6.56 -19.63
CA ARG A 8 18.80 -5.45 -18.82
C ARG A 8 18.22 -4.08 -19.20
N THR A 9 17.80 -3.89 -20.46
CA THR A 9 17.30 -2.60 -20.98
C THR A 9 15.80 -2.36 -20.78
N ARG A 10 15.02 -3.36 -20.32
CA ARG A 10 13.58 -3.19 -20.02
C ARG A 10 13.25 -2.76 -18.59
N ARG A 11 14.25 -2.63 -17.69
CA ARG A 11 14.12 -1.88 -16.43
C ARG A 11 14.30 -0.37 -16.70
N GLY A 12 13.69 0.10 -17.79
CA GLY A 12 13.84 1.45 -18.30
C GLY A 12 13.41 2.46 -17.27
N TRP A 13 14.28 3.43 -17.01
CA TRP A 13 14.05 4.73 -16.40
C TRP A 13 12.55 5.06 -16.32
N GLN A 14 11.89 4.66 -15.23
CA GLN A 14 10.50 5.06 -15.03
C GLN A 14 10.52 6.55 -14.76
N PRO A 15 9.96 7.38 -15.65
CA PRO A 15 10.07 8.83 -15.52
C PRO A 15 9.50 9.24 -14.15
N TRP A 16 10.26 10.05 -13.42
CA TRP A 16 9.81 10.64 -12.16
C TRP A 16 8.56 11.50 -12.34
N VAL A 17 8.25 11.92 -13.57
CA VAL A 17 7.03 12.67 -13.94
C VAL A 17 5.77 12.04 -13.36
N VAL A 18 5.63 10.71 -13.39
CA VAL A 18 4.43 10.06 -12.86
C VAL A 18 4.37 10.17 -11.34
N ASP A 19 5.49 10.03 -10.64
CA ASP A 19 5.57 10.13 -9.17
C ASP A 19 5.35 11.57 -8.72
N LEU A 20 5.90 12.53 -9.46
CA LEU A 20 5.66 13.96 -9.25
C LEU A 20 4.20 14.32 -9.51
N ALA A 21 3.57 13.76 -10.54
CA ALA A 21 2.15 13.96 -10.82
C ALA A 21 1.25 13.34 -9.73
N LEU A 22 1.58 12.14 -9.25
CA LEU A 22 0.87 11.51 -8.13
C LEU A 22 1.03 12.33 -6.84
N LEU A 23 2.24 12.83 -6.56
CA LEU A 23 2.51 13.67 -5.40
C LEU A 23 1.78 15.01 -5.50
N ALA A 24 1.81 15.66 -6.66
CA ALA A 24 1.06 16.89 -6.92
C ALA A 24 -0.45 16.65 -6.75
N GLY A 25 -0.97 15.52 -7.25
CA GLY A 25 -2.37 15.14 -7.05
C GLY A 25 -2.71 14.92 -5.57
N PHE A 26 -1.84 14.27 -4.81
CA PHE A 26 -2.03 14.06 -3.37
C PHE A 26 -2.05 15.40 -2.61
N VAL A 27 -1.09 16.28 -2.89
CA VAL A 27 -1.01 17.62 -2.27
C VAL A 27 -2.22 18.46 -2.67
N ALA A 28 -2.59 18.51 -3.95
CA ALA A 28 -3.75 19.25 -4.42
C ALA A 28 -5.04 18.76 -3.77
N LEU A 29 -5.24 17.43 -3.70
CA LEU A 29 -6.38 16.84 -3.01
C LEU A 29 -6.41 17.24 -1.53
N THR A 30 -5.26 17.20 -0.85
CA THR A 30 -5.14 17.58 0.57
C THR A 30 -5.51 19.04 0.77
N VAL A 31 -5.03 19.96 -0.08
CA VAL A 31 -5.32 21.41 0.01
C VAL A 31 -6.79 21.72 -0.29
N VAL A 32 -7.35 21.10 -1.33
CA VAL A 32 -8.77 21.28 -1.69
C VAL A 32 -9.67 20.73 -0.59
N LEU A 33 -9.29 19.62 0.04
CA LEU A 33 -10.00 19.08 1.20
C LEU A 33 -9.87 19.99 2.43
N ALA A 34 -8.66 20.47 2.75
CA ALA A 34 -8.40 21.37 3.89
C ALA A 34 -9.19 22.69 3.79
N SER A 35 -9.47 23.14 2.57
CA SER A 35 -10.29 24.33 2.30
C SER A 35 -11.80 24.07 2.28
N GLY A 36 -12.25 22.85 2.59
CA GLY A 36 -13.65 22.51 2.77
C GLY A 36 -14.42 22.13 1.49
N HIS A 37 -13.78 22.19 0.31
CA HIS A 37 -14.47 22.02 -0.98
C HIS A 37 -14.95 20.59 -1.27
N LEU A 38 -14.48 19.59 -0.50
CA LEU A 38 -14.82 18.17 -0.70
C LEU A 38 -15.66 17.58 0.43
N LEU A 39 -15.97 18.34 1.48
CA LEU A 39 -16.67 17.80 2.65
C LEU A 39 -18.08 17.31 2.31
N ALA A 40 -18.80 18.06 1.47
CA ALA A 40 -20.13 17.66 0.99
C ALA A 40 -20.10 16.37 0.14
N LEU A 41 -19.01 16.12 -0.60
CA LEU A 41 -18.84 14.86 -1.33
C LEU A 41 -18.65 13.69 -0.36
N ASP A 42 -17.76 13.86 0.61
CA ASP A 42 -17.49 12.84 1.63
C ASP A 42 -18.75 12.48 2.42
N GLU A 43 -19.52 13.49 2.84
CA GLU A 43 -20.76 13.30 3.57
C GLU A 43 -21.83 12.60 2.73
N ARG A 44 -22.02 13.00 1.47
CA ARG A 44 -22.99 12.35 0.56
C ARG A 44 -22.65 10.88 0.32
N VAL A 45 -21.39 10.57 0.08
CA VAL A 45 -20.95 9.18 -0.15
C VAL A 45 -21.12 8.35 1.11
N ALA A 46 -20.75 8.88 2.28
CA ALA A 46 -20.92 8.19 3.55
C ALA A 46 -22.40 7.97 3.90
N GLY A 47 -23.25 8.98 3.68
CA GLY A 47 -24.70 8.91 3.89
C GLY A 47 -25.35 7.87 2.98
N TRP A 48 -25.07 7.92 1.67
CA TRP A 48 -25.56 6.92 0.72
C TRP A 48 -25.13 5.50 1.13
N ALA A 49 -23.86 5.32 1.49
CA ALA A 49 -23.37 4.03 1.94
C ALA A 49 -24.06 3.57 3.23
N GLY A 50 -24.36 4.49 4.16
CA GLY A 50 -25.12 4.23 5.39
C GLY A 50 -26.53 3.68 5.11
N GLU A 51 -27.25 4.30 4.17
CA GLU A 51 -28.61 3.91 3.77
C GLU A 51 -28.66 2.56 3.02
N HIS A 52 -27.58 2.18 2.34
CA HIS A 52 -27.54 1.01 1.46
C HIS A 52 -26.76 -0.17 2.07
N ARG A 53 -27.01 -0.51 3.34
CA ARG A 53 -26.25 -1.53 4.11
C ARG A 53 -27.05 -2.78 4.51
N PRO A 54 -27.40 -3.68 3.58
CA PRO A 54 -27.97 -4.97 3.97
C PRO A 54 -26.93 -5.81 4.74
N THR A 55 -27.36 -6.44 5.84
CA THR A 55 -26.48 -7.18 6.77
C THR A 55 -25.55 -8.19 6.08
N PRO A 56 -26.00 -9.02 5.11
CA PRO A 56 -25.11 -9.97 4.45
C PRO A 56 -23.96 -9.30 3.69
N LEU A 57 -24.24 -8.20 2.99
CA LEU A 57 -23.23 -7.43 2.26
C LEU A 57 -22.26 -6.76 3.23
N TYR A 58 -22.78 -6.20 4.34
CA TYR A 58 -21.94 -5.60 5.37
C TYR A 58 -20.93 -6.60 5.95
N VAL A 59 -21.36 -7.82 6.29
CA VAL A 59 -20.47 -8.87 6.80
C VAL A 59 -19.43 -9.26 5.75
N LEU A 60 -19.85 -9.49 4.51
CA LEU A 60 -18.94 -9.85 3.41
C LEU A 60 -17.87 -8.77 3.19
N LEU A 61 -18.27 -7.50 3.10
CA LEU A 61 -17.33 -6.41 2.84
C LEU A 61 -16.39 -6.19 4.02
N ARG A 62 -16.80 -6.45 5.27
CA ARG A 62 -15.89 -6.43 6.42
C ARG A 62 -14.81 -7.51 6.32
N ILE A 63 -15.17 -8.71 5.88
CA ILE A 63 -14.20 -9.79 5.64
C ILE A 63 -13.22 -9.37 4.55
N LEU A 64 -13.72 -8.86 3.43
CA LEU A 64 -12.88 -8.41 2.31
C LEU A 64 -11.99 -7.22 2.68
N ASN A 65 -12.41 -6.37 3.61
CA ASN A 65 -11.61 -5.23 4.07
C ASN A 65 -10.31 -5.66 4.78
N TYR A 66 -10.22 -6.88 5.31
CA TYR A 66 -8.95 -7.41 5.85
C TYR A 66 -7.84 -7.54 4.81
N LEU A 67 -8.16 -7.53 3.52
CA LEU A 67 -7.16 -7.42 2.45
C LEU A 67 -6.36 -6.10 2.56
N GLY A 68 -6.87 -5.08 3.26
CA GLY A 68 -6.17 -3.82 3.50
C GLY A 68 -5.41 -3.76 4.82
N GLN A 69 -5.48 -4.81 5.66
CA GLN A 69 -4.92 -4.77 7.01
C GLN A 69 -3.40 -4.95 7.00
N GLY A 70 -2.69 -3.82 7.06
CA GLY A 70 -1.23 -3.75 7.02
C GLY A 70 -0.58 -4.60 8.12
N GLY A 71 -0.68 -4.16 9.38
CA GLY A 71 0.02 -4.79 10.50
C GLY A 71 -0.46 -6.20 10.85
N GLN A 72 -1.75 -6.48 10.70
CA GLN A 72 -2.34 -7.75 11.14
C GLN A 72 -2.28 -8.85 10.07
N VAL A 73 -2.26 -8.51 8.79
CA VAL A 73 -2.36 -9.48 7.69
C VAL A 73 -1.19 -9.34 6.71
N LEU A 74 -1.05 -8.18 6.07
CA LEU A 74 -0.15 -8.02 4.94
C LEU A 74 1.33 -8.09 5.35
N MET A 75 1.71 -7.44 6.46
CA MET A 75 3.07 -7.45 6.98
C MET A 75 3.50 -8.86 7.43
N PRO A 76 2.73 -9.61 8.25
CA PRO A 76 3.07 -11.00 8.57
C PRO A 76 3.23 -11.89 7.33
N VAL A 77 2.32 -11.80 6.35
CA VAL A 77 2.40 -12.57 5.11
C VAL A 77 3.68 -12.23 4.33
N ALA A 78 3.98 -10.94 4.16
CA ALA A 78 5.19 -10.49 3.48
C ALA A 78 6.46 -10.91 4.22
N LEU A 79 6.48 -10.85 5.55
CA LEU A 79 7.61 -11.29 6.37
C LEU A 79 7.85 -12.79 6.24
N VAL A 80 6.79 -13.61 6.29
CA VAL A 80 6.89 -15.06 6.08
C VAL A 80 7.45 -15.36 4.69
N LEU A 81 6.93 -14.72 3.64
CA LEU A 81 7.46 -14.89 2.28
C LEU A 81 8.93 -14.46 2.19
N ALA A 82 9.29 -13.31 2.77
CA ALA A 82 10.67 -12.82 2.79
C ALA A 82 11.60 -13.80 3.51
N ALA A 83 11.20 -14.30 4.68
CA ALA A 83 11.97 -15.27 5.46
C ALA A 83 12.13 -16.61 4.72
N LEU A 84 11.07 -17.11 4.08
CA LEU A 84 11.13 -18.34 3.28
C LEU A 84 12.09 -18.20 2.10
N VAL A 85 12.00 -17.09 1.35
CA VAL A 85 12.92 -16.82 0.23
C VAL A 85 14.35 -16.65 0.74
N ALA A 86 14.54 -15.91 1.84
CA ALA A 86 15.84 -15.70 2.45
C ALA A 86 16.51 -17.02 2.85
N TRP A 87 15.74 -17.93 3.46
CA TRP A 87 16.20 -19.26 3.81
C TRP A 87 16.50 -20.12 2.57
N ARG A 88 15.58 -20.20 1.59
CA ARG A 88 15.79 -21.05 0.40
C ARG A 88 16.95 -20.58 -0.47
N ARG A 89 17.12 -19.27 -0.61
CA ARG A 89 18.15 -18.65 -1.45
C ARG A 89 19.44 -18.35 -0.70
N GLN A 90 19.48 -18.59 0.62
CA GLN A 90 20.58 -18.23 1.50
C GLN A 90 20.99 -16.76 1.26
N SER A 91 20.02 -15.84 1.30
CA SER A 91 20.21 -14.43 0.96
C SER A 91 19.45 -13.50 1.90
N VAL A 92 20.05 -12.40 2.35
CA VAL A 92 19.37 -11.39 3.20
C VAL A 92 18.49 -10.42 2.40
N ARG A 93 18.66 -10.34 1.08
CA ARG A 93 17.99 -9.34 0.23
C ARG A 93 16.46 -9.34 0.33
N PRO A 94 15.75 -10.48 0.44
CA PRO A 94 14.29 -10.48 0.61
C PRO A 94 13.85 -9.77 1.89
N LEU A 95 14.64 -9.87 2.98
CA LEU A 95 14.37 -9.16 4.23
C LEU A 95 14.57 -7.65 4.08
N LEU A 96 15.49 -7.21 3.20
CA LEU A 96 15.65 -5.79 2.87
C LEU A 96 14.42 -5.24 2.15
N VAL A 97 13.78 -6.02 1.27
CA VAL A 97 12.52 -5.62 0.62
C VAL A 97 11.43 -5.38 1.66
N PHE A 98 11.26 -6.33 2.60
CA PHE A 98 10.31 -6.19 3.70
C PHE A 98 10.63 -4.98 4.57
N ALA A 99 11.88 -4.85 5.03
CA ALA A 99 12.30 -3.78 5.93
C ALA A 99 12.12 -2.40 5.28
N ALA A 100 12.47 -2.25 4.00
CA ALA A 100 12.28 -1.02 3.27
C ALA A 100 10.80 -0.66 3.09
N ALA A 101 9.94 -1.64 2.77
CA ALA A 101 8.51 -1.40 2.69
C ALA A 101 7.89 -1.04 4.05
N PHE A 102 8.33 -1.70 5.12
CA PHE A 102 7.92 -1.41 6.48
C PHE A 102 8.31 0.01 6.88
N VAL A 103 9.59 0.36 6.76
CA VAL A 103 10.08 1.71 7.08
C VAL A 103 9.36 2.74 6.23
N LEU A 104 9.28 2.55 4.91
CA LEU A 104 8.67 3.50 4.00
C LEU A 104 7.19 3.74 4.34
N THR A 105 6.41 2.68 4.59
CA THR A 105 4.98 2.83 4.97
C THR A 105 4.83 3.45 6.35
N TYR A 106 5.67 3.08 7.32
CA TYR A 106 5.62 3.61 8.69
C TYR A 106 5.95 5.09 8.76
N VAL A 107 7.06 5.52 8.14
CA VAL A 107 7.54 6.93 8.19
C VAL A 107 6.77 7.87 7.29
N THR A 108 5.85 7.36 6.46
CA THR A 108 5.00 8.20 5.60
C THR A 108 3.56 8.24 6.10
N ILE A 109 2.89 7.09 6.19
CA ILE A 109 1.46 7.02 6.50
C ILE A 109 1.20 7.46 7.95
N GLY A 110 2.02 6.99 8.90
CA GLY A 110 1.85 7.28 10.33
C GLY A 110 1.94 8.79 10.61
N PRO A 111 3.07 9.45 10.27
CA PRO A 111 3.23 10.89 10.47
C PRO A 111 2.17 11.73 9.74
N LEU A 112 1.78 11.37 8.51
CA LEU A 112 0.71 12.09 7.80
C LEU A 112 -0.62 12.01 8.54
N LYS A 113 -0.98 10.84 9.09
CA LYS A 113 -2.20 10.67 9.88
C LYS A 113 -2.19 11.51 11.16
N ILE A 114 -1.07 11.52 11.88
CA ILE A 114 -0.90 12.32 13.11
C ILE A 114 -0.92 13.81 12.79
N TRP A 115 -0.33 14.23 11.68
CA TRP A 115 -0.22 15.65 11.38
C TRP A 115 -1.51 16.25 10.83
N LEU A 116 -2.30 15.46 10.09
CA LEU A 116 -3.52 15.93 9.43
C LEU A 116 -4.78 15.76 10.30
N ASP A 117 -4.69 15.04 11.42
CA ASP A 117 -5.69 14.93 12.49
C ASP A 117 -7.14 14.90 11.97
N ARG A 118 -7.44 13.98 11.07
CA ARG A 118 -8.77 13.84 10.48
C ARG A 118 -9.56 12.75 11.19
N ALA A 119 -10.74 13.10 11.69
CA ALA A 119 -11.61 12.12 12.31
C ALA A 119 -12.14 11.09 11.29
N ALA A 120 -12.34 9.85 11.75
CA ALA A 120 -13.01 8.83 10.95
C ALA A 120 -14.53 9.09 10.89
N PRO A 121 -15.26 8.53 9.91
CA PRO A 121 -16.72 8.72 9.82
C PRO A 121 -17.49 8.25 11.06
N ALA A 122 -16.95 7.27 11.79
CA ALA A 122 -17.52 6.74 13.03
C ALA A 122 -17.26 7.62 14.26
N PHE A 123 -16.54 8.74 14.12
CA PHE A 123 -16.35 9.69 15.22
C PHE A 123 -17.67 10.43 15.49
N ASP A 124 -18.10 10.42 16.74
CA ASP A 124 -19.37 11.01 17.20
C ASP A 124 -19.23 12.48 17.65
N GLY A 125 -18.00 13.02 17.65
CA GLY A 125 -17.73 14.41 18.02
C GLY A 125 -17.92 15.42 16.88
N PRO A 126 -17.76 16.72 17.19
CA PRO A 126 -17.94 17.79 16.22
C PRO A 126 -16.86 17.80 15.13
N ASP A 127 -17.17 18.48 14.02
CA ASP A 127 -16.28 18.75 12.89
C ASP A 127 -15.59 17.51 12.29
N ARG A 128 -16.19 16.33 12.40
CA ARG A 128 -15.59 15.05 11.97
C ARG A 128 -15.09 15.00 10.50
N LEU A 129 -15.60 15.89 9.65
CA LEU A 129 -15.27 15.94 8.23
C LEU A 129 -13.95 16.67 7.94
N VAL A 130 -13.56 17.64 8.78
CA VAL A 130 -12.44 18.55 8.47
C VAL A 130 -11.08 17.91 8.74
N LEU A 131 -10.06 18.36 8.00
CA LEU A 131 -8.66 18.14 8.38
C LEU A 131 -8.31 19.04 9.57
N PHE A 132 -7.32 18.63 10.36
CA PHE A 132 -6.87 19.33 11.56
C PHE A 132 -7.99 19.52 12.59
N ASN A 133 -8.79 18.47 12.82
CA ASN A 133 -9.91 18.51 13.75
C ASN A 133 -9.38 18.62 15.19
N PRO A 134 -9.69 19.71 15.93
CA PRO A 134 -9.16 19.91 17.29
C PRO A 134 -9.85 19.07 18.37
N TYR A 135 -10.95 18.39 18.04
CA TYR A 135 -11.78 17.61 18.95
C TYR A 135 -11.52 16.11 18.85
N ALA A 136 -10.97 15.62 17.74
CA ALA A 136 -10.55 14.24 17.59
C ALA A 136 -9.11 14.08 18.10
N ALA A 137 -8.82 12.98 18.80
CA ALA A 137 -7.47 12.69 19.28
C ALA A 137 -7.14 11.20 19.21
N GLY A 138 -5.84 10.88 19.28
CA GLY A 138 -5.37 9.50 19.32
C GLY A 138 -5.84 8.70 18.11
N THR A 139 -6.40 7.51 18.33
CA THR A 139 -6.84 6.63 17.23
C THR A 139 -8.05 7.19 16.46
N GLU A 140 -8.80 8.11 17.04
CA GLU A 140 -10.01 8.69 16.42
C GLU A 140 -9.68 9.76 15.38
N ALA A 141 -8.50 10.40 15.47
CA ALA A 141 -7.99 11.44 14.55
C ALA A 141 -7.15 10.91 13.38
N MET A 142 -7.12 9.59 13.18
CA MET A 142 -6.15 8.94 12.29
C MET A 142 -6.79 8.47 10.98
N SER A 143 -7.76 9.20 10.42
CA SER A 143 -8.46 8.79 9.20
C SER A 143 -7.66 9.07 7.93
N TYR A 144 -7.22 10.31 7.70
CA TYR A 144 -6.58 10.73 6.46
C TYR A 144 -5.05 10.62 6.50
N PRO A 145 -4.38 10.09 5.45
CA PRO A 145 -4.96 9.35 4.33
C PRO A 145 -5.32 7.91 4.74
N SER A 146 -6.12 7.21 3.93
CA SER A 146 -6.51 5.82 4.20
C SER A 146 -5.29 4.89 4.22
N GLY A 147 -4.97 4.38 5.40
CA GLY A 147 -3.88 3.42 5.60
C GLY A 147 -4.20 2.06 5.00
N HIS A 148 -5.48 1.67 4.94
CA HIS A 148 -5.90 0.39 4.33
C HIS A 148 -5.58 0.36 2.85
N VAL A 149 -5.94 1.41 2.12
CA VAL A 149 -5.70 1.51 0.66
C VAL A 149 -4.20 1.61 0.39
N ALA A 150 -3.49 2.51 1.09
CA ALA A 150 -2.06 2.69 0.90
C ALA A 150 -1.26 1.41 1.21
N ASN A 151 -1.60 0.71 2.30
CA ASN A 151 -0.98 -0.57 2.64
C ASN A 151 -1.29 -1.65 1.60
N ALA A 152 -2.53 -1.76 1.12
CA ALA A 152 -2.87 -2.74 0.09
C ALA A 152 -1.99 -2.54 -1.16
N LEU A 153 -1.84 -1.31 -1.65
CA LEU A 153 -0.97 -1.02 -2.80
C LEU A 153 0.50 -1.41 -2.57
N ALA A 154 1.07 -0.97 -1.43
CA ALA A 154 2.48 -1.19 -1.13
C ALA A 154 2.77 -2.67 -0.91
N TRP A 155 2.01 -3.31 -0.03
CA TRP A 155 2.30 -4.67 0.40
C TRP A 155 1.90 -5.74 -0.61
N TYR A 156 0.83 -5.58 -1.39
CA TYR A 156 0.59 -6.51 -2.50
C TYR A 156 1.66 -6.40 -3.60
N GLY A 157 2.27 -5.21 -3.78
CA GLY A 157 3.46 -5.05 -4.61
C GLY A 157 4.64 -5.88 -4.10
N VAL A 158 4.94 -5.80 -2.81
CA VAL A 158 5.99 -6.57 -2.13
C VAL A 158 5.71 -8.07 -2.18
N ILE A 159 4.50 -8.48 -1.82
CA ILE A 159 4.05 -9.88 -1.83
C ILE A 159 4.20 -10.46 -3.23
N ALA A 160 3.82 -9.74 -4.29
CA ALA A 160 3.95 -10.22 -5.66
C ALA A 160 5.42 -10.46 -6.07
N VAL A 161 6.34 -9.59 -5.66
CA VAL A 161 7.79 -9.77 -5.90
C VAL A 161 8.32 -10.98 -5.14
N LEU A 162 8.02 -11.06 -3.84
CA LEU A 162 8.50 -12.15 -2.98
C LEU A 162 7.92 -13.50 -3.40
N LEU A 163 6.65 -13.55 -3.83
CA LEU A 163 6.01 -14.77 -4.32
C LEU A 163 6.67 -15.27 -5.60
N ASN A 164 7.02 -14.38 -6.54
CA ASN A 164 7.80 -14.77 -7.73
C ASN A 164 9.20 -15.26 -7.36
N ALA A 165 9.88 -14.63 -6.41
CA ALA A 165 11.18 -15.10 -5.91
C ALA A 165 11.06 -16.47 -5.24
N LEU A 166 9.99 -16.71 -4.48
CA LEU A 166 9.71 -18.02 -3.87
C LEU A 166 9.48 -19.09 -4.94
N LEU A 167 8.65 -18.81 -5.95
CA LEU A 167 8.40 -19.74 -7.06
C LEU A 167 9.70 -20.10 -7.79
N ARG A 168 10.56 -19.12 -8.07
CA ARG A 168 11.90 -19.37 -8.64
C ARG A 168 12.76 -20.24 -7.74
N SER A 169 12.71 -20.02 -6.41
CA SER A 169 13.48 -20.84 -5.46
C SER A 169 13.01 -22.29 -5.36
N LEU A 170 11.81 -22.59 -5.89
CA LEU A 170 11.19 -23.91 -5.93
C LEU A 170 11.22 -24.52 -7.34
N ASP A 171 11.99 -23.93 -8.27
CA ASP A 171 12.04 -24.31 -9.69
C ASP A 171 10.65 -24.37 -10.35
N ARG A 172 9.75 -23.49 -9.92
CA ARG A 172 8.39 -23.34 -10.47
C ARG A 172 8.32 -22.14 -11.41
N PRO A 173 7.42 -22.17 -12.42
CA PRO A 173 7.16 -21.00 -13.24
C PRO A 173 6.67 -19.85 -12.35
N VAL A 174 7.15 -18.64 -12.65
CA VAL A 174 6.66 -17.41 -12.01
C VAL A 174 5.19 -17.17 -12.37
N LEU A 175 4.53 -16.30 -11.62
CA LEU A 175 3.16 -15.90 -11.91
C LEU A 175 3.05 -15.39 -13.34
N ALA A 176 2.05 -15.89 -14.06
CA ALA A 176 1.70 -15.36 -15.37
C ALA A 176 1.42 -13.84 -15.27
N PRO A 177 1.75 -13.03 -16.29
CA PRO A 177 1.62 -11.57 -16.21
C PRO A 177 0.24 -11.09 -15.76
N ARG A 178 -0.83 -11.75 -16.20
CA ARG A 178 -2.22 -11.45 -15.81
C ARG A 178 -2.47 -11.71 -14.33
N VAL A 179 -1.96 -12.81 -13.79
CA VAL A 179 -2.11 -13.16 -12.35
C VAL A 179 -1.29 -12.21 -11.50
N TYR A 180 -0.06 -11.89 -11.92
CA TYR A 180 0.78 -10.91 -11.25
C TYR A 180 0.13 -9.53 -11.19
N ALA A 181 -0.49 -9.09 -12.29
CA ALA A 181 -1.26 -7.83 -12.33
C ALA A 181 -2.51 -7.89 -11.45
N ALA A 182 -3.29 -8.98 -11.53
CA ALA A 182 -4.50 -9.16 -10.74
C ALA A 182 -4.21 -9.11 -9.23
N LEU A 183 -3.15 -9.76 -8.77
CA LEU A 183 -2.70 -9.73 -7.37
C LEU A 183 -2.38 -8.31 -6.88
N ARG A 184 -1.89 -7.44 -7.77
CA ARG A 184 -1.50 -6.05 -7.43
C ARG A 184 -2.64 -5.05 -7.57
N ILE A 185 -3.71 -5.39 -8.29
CA ILE A 185 -4.79 -4.46 -8.63
C ILE A 185 -6.08 -4.80 -7.88
N LEU A 186 -6.49 -6.08 -7.87
CA LEU A 186 -7.78 -6.47 -7.32
C LEU A 186 -7.88 -6.22 -5.82
N PRO A 187 -6.91 -6.62 -4.97
CA PRO A 187 -7.05 -6.40 -3.54
C PRO A 187 -7.11 -4.90 -3.16
N PRO A 188 -6.23 -4.01 -3.67
CA PRO A 188 -6.39 -2.57 -3.39
C PRO A 188 -7.70 -1.98 -3.91
N ALA A 189 -8.19 -2.42 -5.07
CA ALA A 189 -9.49 -1.96 -5.59
C ALA A 189 -10.66 -2.42 -4.71
N ILE A 190 -10.64 -3.68 -4.27
CA ILE A 190 -11.61 -4.21 -3.31
C ILE A 190 -11.55 -3.41 -2.01
N VAL A 191 -10.35 -3.17 -1.47
CA VAL A 191 -10.15 -2.42 -0.23
C VAL A 191 -10.63 -0.98 -0.34
N PHE A 192 -10.38 -0.31 -1.46
CA PHE A 192 -10.88 1.05 -1.72
C PHE A 192 -12.41 1.09 -1.62
N VAL A 193 -13.08 0.13 -2.25
CA VAL A 193 -14.55 0.03 -2.22
C VAL A 193 -15.02 -0.33 -0.82
N THR A 194 -14.46 -1.37 -0.18
CA THR A 194 -14.92 -1.86 1.12
C THR A 194 -14.74 -0.79 2.20
N THR A 195 -13.57 -0.15 2.26
CA THR A 195 -13.27 0.80 3.36
C THR A 195 -14.14 2.06 3.28
N THR A 196 -14.44 2.50 2.06
CA THR A 196 -15.33 3.65 1.80
C THR A 196 -16.79 3.27 2.06
N TRP A 197 -17.26 2.15 1.52
CA TRP A 197 -18.65 1.70 1.68
C TRP A 197 -18.98 1.33 3.12
N LEU A 198 -18.02 0.77 3.88
CA LEU A 198 -18.17 0.50 5.32
C LEU A 198 -18.07 1.76 6.19
N THR A 199 -17.81 2.92 5.59
CA THR A 199 -17.51 4.20 6.28
C THR A 199 -16.45 4.04 7.36
N PHE A 200 -15.42 3.24 7.09
CA PHE A 200 -14.19 3.27 7.89
C PHE A 200 -13.31 4.46 7.51
N HIS A 201 -13.46 4.93 6.28
CA HIS A 201 -12.77 6.09 5.74
C HIS A 201 -13.71 6.90 4.86
N TRP A 202 -13.47 8.21 4.78
CA TRP A 202 -14.10 9.09 3.79
C TRP A 202 -13.60 8.73 2.38
N ILE A 203 -14.37 9.04 1.32
CA ILE A 203 -13.93 8.72 -0.04
C ILE A 203 -12.63 9.45 -0.39
N THR A 204 -12.47 10.70 0.07
CA THR A 204 -11.23 11.45 -0.14
C THR A 204 -10.03 10.85 0.62
N ASP A 205 -10.23 10.25 1.81
CA ASP A 205 -9.17 9.51 2.51
C ASP A 205 -8.69 8.34 1.64
N SER A 206 -9.62 7.61 1.03
CA SER A 206 -9.35 6.46 0.16
C SER A 206 -8.63 6.87 -1.13
N VAL A 207 -9.02 7.99 -1.75
CA VAL A 207 -8.33 8.53 -2.94
C VAL A 207 -6.92 9.01 -2.57
N ALA A 208 -6.76 9.68 -1.43
CA ALA A 208 -5.44 10.08 -0.93
C ALA A 208 -4.55 8.86 -0.64
N GLY A 209 -5.12 7.82 -0.02
CA GLY A 209 -4.46 6.54 0.22
C GLY A 209 -4.06 5.82 -1.07
N LEU A 210 -4.87 5.91 -2.14
CA LEU A 210 -4.55 5.40 -3.47
C LEU A 210 -3.34 6.12 -4.07
N LEU A 211 -3.35 7.47 -4.06
CA LEU A 211 -2.26 8.29 -4.59
C LEU A 211 -0.95 8.02 -3.84
N LEU A 212 -1.00 8.07 -2.50
CA LEU A 212 0.15 7.78 -1.65
C LEU A 212 0.64 6.34 -1.87
N GLY A 213 -0.25 5.36 -1.81
CA GLY A 213 0.09 3.95 -2.03
C GLY A 213 0.78 3.70 -3.37
N LEU A 214 0.29 4.33 -4.46
CA LEU A 214 0.95 4.26 -5.77
C LEU A 214 2.37 4.84 -5.74
N ILE A 215 2.59 5.98 -5.09
CA ILE A 215 3.93 6.57 -4.91
C ILE A 215 4.84 5.56 -4.18
N LEU A 216 4.41 5.03 -3.03
CA LEU A 216 5.23 4.10 -2.24
C LEU A 216 5.56 2.82 -3.02
N THR A 217 4.58 2.23 -3.70
CA THR A 217 4.79 1.04 -4.55
C THR A 217 5.77 1.32 -5.67
N ARG A 218 5.69 2.50 -6.30
CA ARG A 218 6.60 2.89 -7.38
C ARG A 218 8.01 3.11 -6.86
N LEU A 219 8.19 3.78 -5.72
CA LEU A 219 9.49 3.93 -5.07
C LEU A 219 10.14 2.57 -4.78
N LEU A 220 9.39 1.63 -4.18
CA LEU A 220 9.87 0.26 -3.92
C LEU A 220 10.24 -0.49 -5.21
N SER A 221 9.48 -0.30 -6.28
CA SER A 221 9.71 -0.98 -7.57
C SER A 221 10.97 -0.52 -8.31
N ARG A 222 11.49 0.67 -7.99
CA ARG A 222 12.71 1.22 -8.59
C ARG A 222 13.98 0.66 -7.99
N VAL A 223 13.92 0.18 -6.75
CA VAL A 223 15.09 -0.32 -6.06
C VAL A 223 15.54 -1.61 -6.75
N PRO A 224 16.79 -1.67 -7.26
CA PRO A 224 17.29 -2.87 -7.89
C PRO A 224 17.77 -3.85 -6.81
N TRP A 225 16.83 -4.49 -6.10
CA TRP A 225 17.09 -5.28 -4.88
C TRP A 225 18.23 -6.29 -5.01
N ASP A 226 18.36 -6.97 -6.16
CA ASP A 226 19.45 -7.92 -6.45
C ASP A 226 20.80 -7.28 -6.82
N ALA A 227 20.81 -5.99 -7.15
CA ALA A 227 22.02 -5.25 -7.50
C ALA A 227 22.51 -4.32 -6.37
N ILE A 228 21.78 -4.21 -5.25
CA ILE A 228 22.24 -3.46 -4.08
C ILE A 228 23.62 -3.99 -3.66
N PRO A 229 24.67 -3.15 -3.58
CA PRO A 229 25.97 -3.59 -3.11
C PRO A 229 25.88 -3.91 -1.61
N LEU A 230 26.29 -5.11 -1.23
CA LEU A 230 26.36 -5.56 0.15
C LEU A 230 27.79 -6.00 0.45
N PRO A 231 28.29 -5.82 1.69
CA PRO A 231 29.56 -6.40 2.10
C PRO A 231 29.49 -7.93 2.01
N ARG A 232 30.65 -8.60 2.02
CA ARG A 232 30.68 -10.07 2.10
C ARG A 232 30.06 -10.50 3.44
N LEU A 233 29.00 -11.28 3.38
CA LEU A 233 28.29 -11.76 4.55
C LEU A 233 28.62 -13.23 4.81
N PRO A 234 28.50 -13.71 6.06
CA PRO A 234 28.67 -15.12 6.39
C PRO A 234 27.83 -16.01 5.48
N ARG A 235 28.41 -17.14 5.07
CA ARG A 235 27.77 -18.14 4.18
C ARG A 235 27.38 -17.59 2.79
N GLY A 236 27.84 -16.40 2.42
CA GLY A 236 27.53 -15.76 1.14
C GLY A 236 26.11 -15.21 1.08
N ALA A 237 25.59 -14.70 2.21
CA ALA A 237 24.21 -14.21 2.31
C ALA A 237 23.93 -12.94 1.49
N GLU A 238 24.94 -12.35 0.85
CA GLU A 238 24.83 -11.20 -0.05
C GLU A 238 24.36 -11.54 -1.47
N ARG A 239 24.23 -12.83 -1.81
CA ARG A 239 23.87 -13.32 -3.16
C ARG A 239 22.50 -12.83 -3.64
N PRO A 240 22.27 -12.69 -4.95
CA PRO A 240 20.95 -12.41 -5.52
C PRO A 240 19.88 -13.45 -5.14
N ALA A 241 18.67 -12.99 -4.86
CA ALA A 241 17.54 -13.84 -4.46
C ALA A 241 16.47 -13.98 -5.55
N GLY A 242 16.61 -13.30 -6.69
CA GLY A 242 15.64 -13.34 -7.80
C GLY A 242 14.49 -12.36 -7.59
N LEU A 243 14.81 -11.15 -7.15
CA LEU A 243 13.91 -10.05 -6.76
C LEU A 243 13.68 -9.02 -7.88
#